data_AF-A0A1G9G4S8-F1
#
_entry.id   AF-A0A1G9G4S8-F1
#
_cell.length_a   1.000
_cell.length_b   1.000
_cell.length_c   1.000
_cell.angle_alpha   90.00
_cell.angle_beta   90.00
_cell.angle_gamma   90.00
#
_symmetry.space_group_name_H-M   'P 1'
#
loop_
_entity.id
_entity.type
_entity.pdbx_description
1 polymer ?
#
loop_
_entity_poly.entity_id
_entity_poly.type
_entity_poly.pdbx_seq_one_letter_code
_entity_poly.pdbx_strand_id
1 'polypeptide(L)'
;MLVTGTLMVAALVPSLVAISPAQAEPTYTRSFSSSVSHVVAGRCVIATLSGQMRFQLDSITGRGVTARFYVNRKVRYPKVVVKTYRAPCRSGNARRAITKLQITQRWSDHNCNGNLSVSVGVPWSLSVGATPSCGREERAVRSTTYEANASYYSQKNSDTVVSYANKGSIHDPQAGSSGPGGTNRIPLCQTAQVQFVLYPTRSTSDSWTRTFTPCVKWW
;
A
#
# COMPACT_ATOMS: atom_id res chain seq x y z
N MET A 1 37.36 -76.69 -23.03
CA MET A 1 36.06 -76.00 -22.95
C MET A 1 36.25 -74.72 -22.15
N LEU A 2 36.29 -73.56 -22.83
CA LEU A 2 36.36 -72.25 -22.18
C LEU A 2 34.93 -71.79 -21.87
N VAL A 3 34.65 -71.46 -20.61
CA VAL A 3 33.37 -70.90 -20.17
C VAL A 3 33.55 -69.40 -19.98
N THR A 4 32.99 -68.60 -20.88
CA THR A 4 32.96 -67.15 -20.81
C THR A 4 31.79 -66.70 -19.95
N GLY A 5 32.08 -66.17 -18.75
CA GLY A 5 31.09 -65.60 -17.84
C GLY A 5 30.91 -64.11 -18.09
N THR A 6 29.72 -63.71 -18.55
CA THR A 6 29.34 -62.32 -18.79
C THR A 6 28.90 -61.66 -17.47
N LEU A 7 29.68 -60.68 -16.99
CA LEU A 7 29.35 -59.90 -15.80
C LEU A 7 28.42 -58.74 -16.19
N MET A 8 27.15 -58.76 -15.77
CA MET A 8 26.24 -57.62 -15.94
C MET A 8 26.50 -56.58 -14.85
N VAL A 9 26.91 -55.37 -15.25
CA VAL A 9 27.00 -54.21 -14.38
C VAL A 9 25.66 -53.48 -14.42
N ALA A 10 24.88 -53.58 -13.33
CA ALA A 10 23.64 -52.84 -13.17
C ALA A 10 23.95 -51.37 -12.83
N ALA A 11 23.75 -50.46 -13.80
CA ALA A 11 23.87 -49.03 -13.59
C ALA A 11 22.65 -48.50 -12.81
N LEU A 12 22.85 -48.10 -11.56
CA LEU A 12 21.87 -47.35 -10.76
C LEU A 12 21.71 -45.95 -11.37
N VAL A 13 20.60 -45.73 -12.08
CA VAL A 13 20.23 -44.41 -12.61
C VAL A 13 19.64 -43.58 -11.46
N PRO A 14 20.25 -42.48 -11.02
CA PRO A 14 19.65 -41.61 -10.00
C PRO A 14 18.36 -41.01 -10.54
N SER A 15 17.23 -41.37 -9.93
CA SER A 15 15.94 -40.79 -10.24
C SER A 15 15.95 -39.32 -9.80
N LEU A 16 16.06 -38.41 -10.78
CA LEU A 16 15.89 -36.98 -10.56
C LEU A 16 14.45 -36.74 -10.12
N VAL A 17 14.24 -36.50 -8.82
CA VAL A 17 12.96 -36.03 -8.29
C VAL A 17 12.74 -34.64 -8.87
N ALA A 18 11.80 -34.53 -9.82
CA ALA A 18 11.38 -33.25 -10.37
C ALA A 18 10.71 -32.43 -9.26
N ILE A 19 11.44 -31.47 -8.69
CA ILE A 19 10.88 -30.48 -7.78
C ILE A 19 10.03 -29.55 -8.64
N SER A 20 8.71 -29.75 -8.63
CA SER A 20 7.78 -28.82 -9.28
C SER A 20 7.96 -27.43 -8.65
N PRO A 21 8.22 -26.38 -9.44
CA PRO A 21 8.36 -25.04 -8.90
C PRO A 21 7.03 -24.64 -8.25
N ALA A 22 7.07 -24.18 -7.00
CA ALA A 22 5.91 -23.65 -6.31
C ALA A 22 5.25 -22.58 -7.18
N GLN A 23 3.98 -22.77 -7.51
CA GLN A 23 3.24 -21.86 -8.38
C GLN A 23 3.17 -20.48 -7.72
N ALA A 24 3.81 -19.49 -8.35
CA ALA A 24 3.84 -18.13 -7.81
C ALA A 24 2.43 -17.54 -7.75
N GLU A 25 2.06 -16.94 -6.61
CA GLU A 25 0.77 -16.30 -6.43
C GLU A 25 0.57 -15.12 -7.40
N PRO A 26 -0.66 -14.92 -7.92
CA PRO A 26 -0.95 -13.83 -8.84
C PRO A 26 -0.70 -12.48 -8.16
N THR A 27 0.09 -11.64 -8.82
CA THR A 27 0.37 -10.28 -8.36
C THR A 27 -0.57 -9.29 -9.04
N TYR A 28 -1.37 -8.59 -8.26
CA TYR A 28 -2.27 -7.55 -8.72
C TYR A 28 -1.58 -6.20 -8.71
N THR A 29 -1.94 -5.33 -9.66
CA THR A 29 -1.50 -3.93 -9.71
C THR A 29 -2.69 -3.04 -9.98
N ARG A 30 -2.95 -2.07 -9.12
CA ARG A 30 -4.08 -1.14 -9.21
C ARG A 30 -3.61 0.29 -9.05
N SER A 31 -4.06 1.16 -9.94
CA SER A 31 -3.80 2.60 -9.83
C SER A 31 -4.69 3.23 -8.76
N PHE A 32 -4.18 4.23 -8.06
CA PHE A 32 -4.98 5.06 -7.15
C PHE A 32 -4.76 6.55 -7.46
N SER A 33 -5.75 7.35 -7.10
CA SER A 33 -5.67 8.81 -7.13
C SER A 33 -6.57 9.38 -6.04
N SER A 34 -6.08 10.36 -5.29
CA SER A 34 -6.82 11.06 -4.27
C SER A 34 -6.44 12.54 -4.32
N SER A 35 -7.42 13.43 -4.22
CA SER A 35 -7.19 14.86 -4.28
C SER A 35 -7.79 15.56 -3.07
N VAL A 36 -7.10 16.60 -2.61
CA VAL A 36 -7.55 17.49 -1.54
C VAL A 36 -7.37 18.92 -1.99
N SER A 37 -8.23 19.80 -1.50
CA SER A 37 -8.13 21.23 -1.73
C SER A 37 -7.99 21.99 -0.41
N HIS A 38 -7.28 23.11 -0.44
CA HIS A 38 -7.10 23.97 0.72
C HIS A 38 -6.92 25.42 0.28
N VAL A 39 -7.45 26.37 1.04
CA VAL A 39 -7.25 27.79 0.79
C VAL A 39 -6.19 28.31 1.73
N VAL A 40 -5.17 28.96 1.18
CA VAL A 40 -3.99 29.44 1.91
C VAL A 40 -3.52 30.76 1.30
N ALA A 41 -3.37 31.81 2.11
CA ALA A 41 -2.95 33.15 1.66
C ALA A 41 -3.64 33.65 0.36
N GLY A 42 -4.98 33.54 0.30
CA GLY A 42 -5.79 33.98 -0.86
C GLY A 42 -5.60 33.15 -2.14
N ARG A 43 -5.06 31.94 -2.02
CA ARG A 43 -4.89 30.97 -3.11
C ARG A 43 -5.63 29.68 -2.78
N CYS A 44 -6.28 29.08 -3.77
CA CYS A 44 -6.74 27.71 -3.68
C CYS A 44 -5.61 26.78 -4.13
N VAL A 45 -5.21 25.86 -3.29
CA VAL A 45 -4.25 24.80 -3.61
C VAL A 45 -5.01 23.49 -3.76
N ILE A 46 -4.82 22.82 -4.89
CA ILE A 46 -5.32 21.48 -5.14
C ILE A 46 -4.12 20.55 -5.21
N ALA A 47 -4.04 19.60 -4.29
CA ALA A 47 -3.02 18.58 -4.25
C ALA A 47 -3.62 17.23 -4.61
N THR A 48 -3.03 16.54 -5.58
CA THR A 48 -3.42 15.20 -6.03
C THR A 48 -2.28 14.23 -5.78
N LEU A 49 -2.52 13.23 -4.95
CA LEU A 49 -1.64 12.08 -4.76
C LEU A 49 -2.12 10.93 -5.64
N SER A 50 -1.23 10.37 -6.45
CA SER A 50 -1.51 9.24 -7.34
C SER A 50 -0.36 8.24 -7.33
N GLY A 51 -0.61 7.01 -7.77
CA GLY A 51 0.42 5.98 -7.91
C GLY A 51 -0.19 4.64 -8.26
N GLN A 52 0.61 3.58 -8.08
CA GLN A 52 0.18 2.20 -8.25
C GLN A 52 0.38 1.42 -6.96
N MET A 53 -0.57 0.58 -6.61
CA MET A 53 -0.48 -0.37 -5.51
C MET A 53 -0.36 -1.77 -6.09
N ARG A 54 0.74 -2.45 -5.76
CA ARG A 54 0.95 -3.88 -6.05
C ARG A 54 0.68 -4.68 -4.79
N PHE A 55 0.01 -5.81 -4.93
CA PHE A 55 -0.29 -6.71 -3.83
C PHE A 55 -0.54 -8.12 -4.37
N GLN A 56 -0.44 -9.11 -3.51
CA GLN A 56 -0.90 -10.47 -3.74
C GLN A 56 -2.10 -10.74 -2.82
N LEU A 57 -2.86 -11.77 -3.16
CA LEU A 57 -3.96 -12.24 -2.33
C LEU A 57 -3.58 -13.60 -1.75
N ASP A 58 -3.46 -13.65 -0.43
CA ASP A 58 -3.32 -14.90 0.31
C ASP A 58 -4.69 -15.31 0.86
N SER A 59 -4.89 -16.58 1.17
CA SER A 59 -6.12 -17.07 1.78
C SER A 59 -5.86 -18.13 2.84
N ILE A 60 -6.54 -18.00 3.98
CA ILE A 60 -6.51 -18.99 5.05
C ILE A 60 -7.91 -19.61 5.13
N THR A 61 -7.99 -20.92 4.95
CA THR A 61 -9.23 -21.69 5.10
C THR A 61 -9.23 -22.45 6.42
N GLY A 62 -10.28 -22.28 7.22
CA GLY A 62 -10.47 -22.99 8.48
C GLY A 62 -11.96 -23.25 8.74
N ARG A 63 -12.31 -24.50 9.09
CA ARG A 63 -13.69 -24.92 9.42
C ARG A 63 -14.77 -24.45 8.41
N GLY A 64 -14.45 -24.49 7.11
CA GLY A 64 -15.39 -24.09 6.05
C GLY A 64 -15.49 -22.59 5.76
N VAL A 65 -14.68 -21.76 6.44
CA VAL A 65 -14.57 -20.31 6.17
C VAL A 65 -13.22 -20.02 5.52
N THR A 66 -13.21 -19.25 4.43
CA THR A 66 -11.97 -18.84 3.74
C THR A 66 -11.79 -17.33 3.88
N ALA A 67 -10.86 -16.90 4.73
CA ALA A 67 -10.47 -15.50 4.81
C ALA A 67 -9.42 -15.17 3.73
N ARG A 68 -9.47 -13.98 3.13
CA ARG A 68 -8.50 -13.51 2.12
C ARG A 68 -7.75 -12.28 2.62
N PHE A 69 -6.46 -12.16 2.33
CA PHE A 69 -5.63 -11.08 2.83
C PHE A 69 -4.77 -10.46 1.74
N TYR A 70 -4.52 -9.16 1.86
CA TYR A 70 -3.58 -8.46 1.00
C TYR A 70 -2.16 -8.63 1.53
N VAL A 71 -1.33 -9.38 0.80
CA VAL A 71 0.08 -9.62 1.15
C VAL A 71 1.02 -8.97 0.14
N ASN A 72 2.32 -8.90 0.47
CA ASN A 72 3.35 -8.33 -0.39
C ASN A 72 2.99 -6.94 -0.96
N ARG A 73 2.37 -6.10 -0.13
CA ARG A 73 1.85 -4.79 -0.52
C ARG A 73 3.01 -3.85 -0.84
N LYS A 74 2.95 -3.18 -1.99
CA LYS A 74 3.95 -2.21 -2.44
C LYS A 74 3.29 -1.02 -3.12
N VAL A 75 3.65 0.21 -2.74
CA VAL A 75 3.30 1.41 -3.52
C VAL A 75 4.45 1.72 -4.48
N ARG A 76 4.12 1.88 -5.76
CA ARG A 76 5.04 2.21 -6.85
C ARG A 76 4.66 3.52 -7.50
N TYR A 77 5.68 4.23 -7.96
CA TYR A 77 5.56 5.49 -8.68
C TYR A 77 4.65 6.52 -7.98
N PRO A 78 4.73 6.71 -6.64
CA PRO A 78 3.91 7.73 -6.01
C PRO A 78 4.27 9.11 -6.57
N LYS A 79 3.22 9.86 -6.90
CA LYS A 79 3.30 11.17 -7.52
C LYS A 79 2.36 12.13 -6.81
N VAL A 80 2.89 13.24 -6.34
CA VAL A 80 2.10 14.37 -5.83
C VAL A 80 2.16 15.49 -6.86
N VAL A 81 0.99 15.90 -7.33
CA VAL A 81 0.80 17.08 -8.18
C VAL A 81 0.15 18.16 -7.34
N VAL A 82 0.72 19.35 -7.37
CA VAL A 82 0.16 20.53 -6.71
C VAL A 82 -0.16 21.57 -7.76
N LYS A 83 -1.39 22.08 -7.73
CA LYS A 83 -1.86 23.17 -8.58
C LYS A 83 -2.38 24.30 -7.73
N THR A 84 -2.05 25.54 -8.10
CA THR A 84 -2.46 26.73 -7.36
C THR A 84 -3.31 27.66 -8.24
N TYR A 85 -4.40 28.14 -7.66
CA TYR A 85 -5.43 28.96 -8.30
C TYR A 85 -5.76 30.17 -7.42
N ARG A 86 -6.46 31.15 -7.98
CA ARG A 86 -7.09 32.20 -7.18
C ARG A 86 -8.13 31.57 -6.25
N ALA A 87 -8.16 31.99 -4.98
CA ALA A 87 -9.22 31.57 -4.04
C ALA A 87 -10.58 32.16 -4.46
N PRO A 88 -11.72 31.52 -4.10
CA PRO A 88 -11.86 30.24 -3.39
C PRO A 88 -11.51 29.02 -4.25
N CYS A 89 -11.67 27.79 -3.74
CA CYS A 89 -11.50 26.59 -4.56
C CYS A 89 -12.74 26.32 -5.42
N ARG A 90 -12.78 26.89 -6.63
CA ARG A 90 -13.86 26.70 -7.60
C ARG A 90 -13.32 26.30 -8.98
N SER A 91 -14.12 25.55 -9.72
CA SER A 91 -13.82 25.22 -11.12
C SER A 91 -13.72 26.52 -11.94
N GLY A 92 -12.80 26.56 -12.91
CA GLY A 92 -12.61 27.72 -13.80
C GLY A 92 -11.76 28.86 -13.23
N ASN A 93 -11.34 28.81 -11.96
CA ASN A 93 -10.49 29.85 -11.40
C ASN A 93 -9.14 29.94 -12.13
N ALA A 94 -8.66 31.16 -12.34
CA ALA A 94 -7.36 31.41 -12.95
C ALA A 94 -6.23 30.82 -12.10
N ARG A 95 -5.23 30.23 -12.77
CA ARG A 95 -4.00 29.76 -12.11
C ARG A 95 -3.28 30.94 -11.47
N ARG A 96 -2.75 30.75 -10.27
CA ARG A 96 -2.02 31.79 -9.54
C ARG A 96 -0.69 31.24 -9.06
N ALA A 97 0.40 31.81 -9.57
CA ALA A 97 1.72 31.34 -9.24
C ALA A 97 2.12 31.60 -7.79
N ILE A 98 3.10 30.83 -7.33
CA ILE A 98 3.81 30.95 -6.06
C ILE A 98 5.30 30.95 -6.34
N THR A 99 6.10 31.44 -5.39
CA THR A 99 7.55 31.63 -5.59
C THR A 99 8.37 30.41 -5.20
N LYS A 100 7.89 29.63 -4.22
CA LYS A 100 8.54 28.42 -3.73
C LYS A 100 7.50 27.45 -3.17
N LEU A 101 7.78 26.16 -3.30
CA LEU A 101 6.97 25.06 -2.76
C LEU A 101 7.88 23.98 -2.17
N GLN A 102 7.58 23.55 -0.96
CA GLN A 102 8.18 22.35 -0.37
C GLN A 102 7.10 21.29 -0.17
N ILE A 103 7.38 20.07 -0.59
CA ILE A 103 6.49 18.92 -0.47
C ILE A 103 7.23 17.83 0.28
N THR A 104 6.70 17.44 1.45
CA THR A 104 7.20 16.31 2.22
C THR A 104 6.13 15.23 2.31
N GLN A 105 6.37 14.07 1.70
CA GLN A 105 5.52 12.89 1.78
C GLN A 105 6.05 11.97 2.87
N ARG A 106 5.16 11.44 3.72
CA ARG A 106 5.41 10.38 4.68
C ARG A 106 4.41 9.26 4.47
N TRP A 107 4.91 8.06 4.22
CA TRP A 107 4.10 6.86 4.10
C TRP A 107 4.21 6.09 5.41
N SER A 108 3.07 5.80 6.03
CA SER A 108 2.99 5.04 7.27
C SER A 108 2.18 3.77 7.04
N ASP A 109 2.57 2.71 7.72
CA ASP A 109 1.75 1.51 7.89
C ASP A 109 1.14 1.50 9.28
N HIS A 110 -0.09 1.00 9.39
CA HIS A 110 -0.59 0.52 10.67
C HIS A 110 -0.24 -0.96 10.74
N ASN A 111 0.96 -1.23 11.27
CA ASN A 111 1.36 -2.59 11.56
C ASN A 111 0.88 -2.94 12.97
N CYS A 112 0.03 -3.94 13.04
CA CYS A 112 -0.40 -4.55 14.28
C CYS A 112 0.44 -5.82 14.42
N ASN A 113 1.41 -5.82 15.34
CA ASN A 113 2.12 -7.07 15.69
C ASN A 113 1.13 -7.97 16.44
N GLY A 114 0.31 -8.71 15.68
CA GLY A 114 -0.60 -9.70 16.22
C GLY A 114 0.16 -10.99 16.50
N ASN A 115 0.45 -11.27 17.76
CA ASN A 115 0.62 -12.65 18.20
C ASN A 115 -0.76 -13.30 18.15
N LEU A 116 -1.06 -14.05 17.08
CA LEU A 116 -2.25 -14.89 17.01
C LEU A 116 -2.08 -16.06 17.99
N SER A 117 -2.48 -15.87 19.25
CA SER A 117 -2.67 -16.98 20.18
C SER A 117 -4.06 -17.57 19.96
N VAL A 118 -4.14 -18.71 19.27
CA VAL A 118 -5.36 -19.51 19.21
C VAL A 118 -5.40 -20.36 20.48
N SER A 119 -6.14 -19.90 21.49
CA SER A 119 -6.39 -20.69 22.71
C SER A 119 -7.71 -21.44 22.56
N VAL A 120 -7.66 -22.77 22.58
CA VAL A 120 -8.84 -23.64 22.54
C VAL A 120 -9.20 -24.03 23.99
N GLY A 121 -10.31 -23.52 24.51
CA GLY A 121 -10.84 -23.86 25.84
C GLY A 121 -12.28 -24.36 25.78
N VAL A 122 -12.54 -25.48 26.44
CA VAL A 122 -13.84 -26.16 26.59
C VAL A 122 -14.46 -25.71 27.93
N PRO A 123 -15.79 -25.48 28.13
CA PRO A 123 -16.96 -25.61 27.25
C PRO A 123 -17.83 -24.32 27.27
N TRP A 124 -17.38 -23.13 26.89
CA TRP A 124 -17.84 -22.44 25.66
C TRP A 124 -17.40 -20.97 25.82
N SER A 125 -16.25 -20.59 25.29
CA SER A 125 -16.03 -19.22 24.81
C SER A 125 -14.86 -19.24 23.83
N LEU A 126 -15.14 -18.85 22.58
CA LEU A 126 -14.10 -18.49 21.60
C LEU A 126 -13.88 -17.00 21.72
N SER A 127 -12.92 -16.61 22.56
CA SER A 127 -12.40 -15.25 22.58
C SER A 127 -11.19 -15.20 21.66
N VAL A 128 -11.33 -14.56 20.49
CA VAL A 128 -10.17 -14.13 19.70
C VAL A 128 -9.62 -12.88 20.37
N GLY A 129 -8.86 -13.09 21.44
CA GLY A 129 -8.11 -12.03 22.12
C GLY A 129 -6.89 -11.65 21.29
N ALA A 130 -7.09 -11.02 20.14
CA ALA A 130 -6.00 -10.27 19.52
C ALA A 130 -5.85 -9.00 20.35
N THR A 131 -4.77 -8.89 21.14
CA THR A 131 -4.31 -7.60 21.66
C THR A 131 -3.20 -7.11 20.73
N PRO A 132 -3.53 -6.57 19.54
CA PRO A 132 -2.49 -6.07 18.68
C PRO A 132 -1.90 -4.81 19.32
N SER A 133 -0.59 -4.83 19.59
CA SER A 133 0.15 -3.58 19.74
C SER A 133 0.26 -2.95 18.35
N CYS A 134 -0.73 -2.12 18.01
CA CYS A 134 -0.77 -1.42 16.74
C CYS A 134 0.08 -0.15 16.81
N GLY A 135 1.23 -0.16 16.15
CA GLY A 135 2.10 1.00 16.00
C GLY A 135 1.92 1.65 14.63
N ARG A 136 2.16 2.96 14.53
CA ARG A 136 2.41 3.60 13.23
C ARG A 136 3.89 3.46 12.92
N GLU A 137 4.21 2.68 11.90
CA GLU A 137 5.59 2.52 11.44
C GLU A 137 5.80 3.38 10.19
N GLU A 138 6.76 4.30 10.23
CA GLU A 138 7.15 5.11 9.08
C GLU A 138 7.89 4.21 8.07
N ARG A 139 7.37 4.12 6.84
CA ARG A 139 7.91 3.24 5.79
C ARG A 139 8.78 3.97 4.78
N ALA A 140 8.42 5.21 4.47
CA ALA A 140 9.18 6.02 3.52
C ALA A 140 8.89 7.52 3.71
N VAL A 141 9.93 8.33 3.58
CA VAL A 141 9.83 9.79 3.55
C VAL A 141 10.51 10.34 2.32
N ARG A 142 9.87 11.34 1.69
CA ARG A 142 10.47 12.10 0.60
C ARG A 142 10.18 13.56 0.78
N SER A 143 11.21 14.39 0.75
CA SER A 143 11.06 15.85 0.67
C SER A 143 11.62 16.39 -0.64
N THR A 144 10.97 17.40 -1.20
CA THR A 144 11.45 18.12 -2.39
C THR A 144 11.07 19.58 -2.28
N THR A 145 12.02 20.45 -2.58
CA THR A 145 11.84 21.91 -2.64
C THR A 145 11.91 22.36 -4.09
N TYR A 146 10.96 23.20 -4.49
CA TYR A 146 10.90 23.86 -5.79
C TYR A 146 11.02 25.36 -5.59
N GLU A 147 12.00 25.97 -6.24
CA GLU A 147 12.25 27.42 -6.19
C GLU A 147 11.97 28.03 -7.57
N ALA A 148 10.71 27.97 -8.00
CA ALA A 148 10.29 28.45 -9.30
C ALA A 148 8.97 29.21 -9.18
N ASN A 149 8.83 30.31 -9.92
CA ASN A 149 7.57 31.04 -10.06
C ASN A 149 6.61 30.24 -10.96
N ALA A 150 5.80 29.36 -10.37
CA ALA A 150 4.90 28.50 -11.12
C ALA A 150 3.57 28.29 -10.38
N SER A 151 2.59 27.77 -11.10
CA SER A 151 1.27 27.40 -10.57
C SER A 151 1.02 25.88 -10.60
N TYR A 152 2.03 25.12 -11.01
CA TYR A 152 2.01 23.68 -11.18
C TYR A 152 3.35 23.10 -10.73
N TYR A 153 3.28 22.10 -9.86
CA TYR A 153 4.44 21.36 -9.37
C TYR A 153 4.13 19.87 -9.34
N SER A 154 5.14 19.04 -9.57
CA SER A 154 4.97 17.59 -9.58
C SER A 154 6.19 16.91 -8.97
N GLN A 155 6.01 16.30 -7.80
CA GLN A 155 6.98 15.40 -7.20
C GLN A 155 6.69 13.98 -7.68
N LYS A 156 7.62 13.39 -8.46
CA LYS A 156 7.58 11.99 -8.87
C LYS A 156 8.63 11.22 -8.08
N ASN A 157 8.26 10.05 -7.58
CA ASN A 157 9.18 9.14 -6.92
C ASN A 157 9.21 7.84 -7.71
N SER A 158 9.91 7.84 -8.85
CA SER A 158 9.97 6.65 -9.73
C SER A 158 10.71 5.48 -9.09
N ASP A 159 11.69 5.78 -8.25
CA ASP A 159 12.66 4.80 -7.76
C ASP A 159 12.32 4.35 -6.32
N THR A 160 11.35 5.00 -5.68
CA THR A 160 10.91 4.67 -4.33
C THR A 160 9.80 3.63 -4.38
N VAL A 161 10.10 2.44 -3.88
CA VAL A 161 9.10 1.39 -3.62
C VAL A 161 8.81 1.39 -2.12
N VAL A 162 7.61 1.79 -1.73
CA VAL A 162 7.18 1.67 -0.34
C VAL A 162 6.71 0.24 -0.14
N SER A 163 7.51 -0.59 0.53
CA SER A 163 7.16 -1.98 0.83
C SER A 163 6.61 -2.09 2.24
N TYR A 164 5.56 -2.87 2.39
CA TYR A 164 4.93 -3.15 3.67
C TYR A 164 5.25 -4.60 4.06
N ALA A 165 5.68 -4.83 5.30
CA ALA A 165 6.06 -6.16 5.77
C ALA A 165 4.88 -7.15 5.67
N ASN A 166 5.18 -8.41 5.37
CA ASN A 166 4.21 -9.51 5.16
C ASN A 166 3.45 -9.97 6.41
N LYS A 167 3.48 -9.21 7.49
CA LYS A 167 2.80 -9.58 8.73
C LYS A 167 1.45 -8.88 8.80
N GLY A 168 0.45 -9.54 8.23
CA GLY A 168 -0.95 -9.47 8.64
C GLY A 168 -1.49 -8.08 8.97
N SER A 169 -1.57 -7.18 7.98
CA SER A 169 -2.75 -6.30 8.00
C SER A 169 -3.94 -7.21 7.73
N ILE A 170 -4.57 -7.70 8.80
CA ILE A 170 -5.87 -8.34 8.79
C ILE A 170 -6.87 -7.26 8.36
N HIS A 171 -6.91 -6.97 7.07
CA HIS A 171 -8.12 -6.53 6.43
C HIS A 171 -8.78 -7.82 5.99
N ASP A 172 -9.42 -8.51 6.92
CA ASP A 172 -10.30 -9.61 6.55
C ASP A 172 -11.49 -8.98 5.80
N PRO A 173 -11.65 -9.19 4.48
CA PRO A 173 -12.86 -8.80 3.77
C PRO A 173 -14.09 -9.63 4.19
N GLN A 174 -13.99 -10.46 5.23
CA GLN A 174 -15.07 -11.29 5.75
C GLN A 174 -15.18 -11.35 7.29
N ALA A 175 -14.37 -10.63 8.08
CA ALA A 175 -14.50 -10.65 9.55
C ALA A 175 -15.66 -9.76 10.01
N GLY A 176 -16.89 -10.27 9.87
CA GLY A 176 -18.07 -9.67 10.47
C GLY A 176 -19.32 -9.79 9.60
N SER A 177 -19.95 -10.96 9.66
CA SER A 177 -21.39 -11.20 9.52
C SER A 177 -22.16 -10.35 8.49
N SER A 178 -22.39 -10.89 7.30
CA SER A 178 -23.51 -10.47 6.45
C SER A 178 -24.21 -11.67 5.82
N GLY A 179 -24.79 -12.53 6.69
CA GLY A 179 -25.75 -13.55 6.30
C GLY A 179 -25.29 -14.53 5.21
N PRO A 180 -26.20 -15.41 4.74
CA PRO A 180 -25.96 -16.22 3.56
C PRO A 180 -26.10 -15.31 2.33
N GLY A 181 -24.99 -14.68 1.89
CA GLY A 181 -24.94 -13.98 0.60
C GLY A 181 -24.13 -12.67 0.53
N GLY A 182 -23.69 -12.10 1.65
CA GLY A 182 -22.95 -10.84 1.66
C GLY A 182 -21.44 -11.02 1.47
N THR A 183 -20.90 -10.62 0.31
CA THR A 183 -19.44 -10.46 0.13
C THR A 183 -19.03 -9.03 0.46
N ASN A 184 -18.70 -8.74 1.72
CA ASN A 184 -18.21 -7.42 2.13
C ASN A 184 -16.76 -7.20 1.67
N ARG A 185 -16.57 -6.95 0.38
CA ARG A 185 -15.23 -6.73 -0.17
C ARG A 185 -14.65 -5.41 0.35
N ILE A 186 -13.68 -5.50 1.27
CA ILE A 186 -12.99 -4.33 1.83
C ILE A 186 -11.85 -3.92 0.88
N PRO A 187 -11.77 -2.64 0.46
CA PRO A 187 -10.66 -2.16 -0.36
C PRO A 187 -9.36 -2.08 0.45
N LEU A 188 -8.23 -2.29 -0.21
CA LEU A 188 -6.91 -2.06 0.37
C LEU A 188 -6.63 -0.56 0.41
N CYS A 189 -6.66 0.03 1.60
CA CYS A 189 -6.35 1.43 1.82
C CYS A 189 -4.95 1.60 2.43
N GLN A 190 -4.25 2.67 2.04
CA GLN A 190 -2.98 3.07 2.63
C GLN A 190 -3.09 4.49 3.17
N THR A 191 -2.25 4.85 4.14
CA THR A 191 -2.21 6.21 4.68
C THR A 191 -0.92 6.91 4.25
N ALA A 192 -1.07 8.05 3.59
CA ALA A 192 0.03 8.91 3.18
C ALA A 192 -0.19 10.31 3.75
N GLN A 193 0.68 10.75 4.64
CA GLN A 193 0.66 12.12 5.13
C GLN A 193 1.56 12.98 4.24
N VAL A 194 1.03 14.09 3.73
CA VAL A 194 1.79 15.04 2.93
C VAL A 194 1.73 16.41 3.57
N GLN A 195 2.91 16.94 3.89
CA GLN A 195 3.10 18.31 4.35
C GLN A 195 3.49 19.19 3.17
N PHE A 196 2.86 20.35 3.10
CA PHE A 196 3.12 21.37 2.11
C PHE A 196 3.58 22.63 2.82
N VAL A 197 4.68 23.23 2.35
CA VAL A 197 5.10 24.58 2.75
C VAL A 197 5.12 25.44 1.50
N LEU A 198 4.23 26.42 1.44
CA LEU A 198 3.98 27.24 0.27
C LEU A 198 4.49 28.65 0.53
N TYR A 199 5.13 29.27 -0.46
CA TYR A 199 5.64 30.63 -0.37
C TYR A 199 4.95 31.49 -1.42
N PRO A 200 3.80 32.11 -1.10
CA PRO A 200 3.03 32.89 -2.05
C PRO A 200 3.79 34.13 -2.55
N THR A 201 4.67 34.68 -1.72
CA THR A 201 5.70 35.68 -2.05
C THR A 201 7.04 35.25 -1.44
N ARG A 202 8.13 35.97 -1.73
CA ARG A 202 9.46 35.66 -1.14
C ARG A 202 9.53 35.85 0.38
N SER A 203 8.64 36.68 0.94
CA SER A 203 8.63 37.05 2.37
C SER A 203 7.54 36.38 3.19
N THR A 204 6.64 35.63 2.55
CA THR A 204 5.51 34.98 3.24
C THR A 204 5.51 33.50 2.98
N SER A 205 5.22 32.72 4.02
CA SER A 205 5.06 31.28 3.91
C SER A 205 3.87 30.82 4.73
N ASP A 206 3.24 29.75 4.29
CA ASP A 206 2.20 29.06 5.05
C ASP A 206 2.38 27.56 4.86
N SER A 207 2.01 26.78 5.87
CA SER A 207 2.19 25.34 5.85
C SER A 207 0.95 24.62 6.30
N TRP A 208 0.62 23.52 5.64
CA TRP A 208 -0.45 22.65 6.08
C TRP A 208 -0.10 21.19 5.78
N THR A 209 -0.70 20.31 6.57
CA THR A 209 -0.52 18.86 6.42
C THR A 209 -1.86 18.23 6.06
N ARG A 210 -1.85 17.29 5.11
CA ARG A 210 -3.02 16.50 4.75
C ARG A 210 -2.71 15.02 4.73
N THR A 211 -3.64 14.24 5.24
CA THR A 211 -3.63 12.79 5.14
C THR A 211 -4.43 12.38 3.92
N PHE A 212 -3.81 11.64 3.01
CA PHE A 212 -4.45 10.97 1.90
C PHE A 212 -4.66 9.50 2.27
N THR A 213 -5.83 8.98 1.92
CA THR A 213 -6.19 7.57 2.12
C THR A 213 -6.49 6.91 0.77
N PRO A 214 -5.48 6.68 -0.09
CA PRO A 214 -5.70 5.98 -1.34
C PRO A 214 -6.15 4.54 -1.08
N CYS A 215 -7.21 4.12 -1.77
CA CYS A 215 -7.77 2.79 -1.67
C CYS A 215 -7.83 2.12 -3.04
N VAL A 216 -7.58 0.81 -3.10
CA VAL A 216 -7.71 0.00 -4.31
C VAL A 216 -8.59 -1.22 -4.07
N LYS A 217 -9.41 -1.55 -5.07
CA LYS A 217 -10.25 -2.75 -5.07
C LYS A 217 -9.54 -3.84 -5.88
N TRP A 218 -9.58 -5.08 -5.41
CA TRP A 218 -8.97 -6.20 -6.14
C TRP A 218 -9.88 -6.72 -7.25
N TRP A 219 -11.20 -6.59 -7.07
CA TRP A 219 -12.24 -7.00 -8.01
C TRP A 219 -12.56 -5.94 -9.05
#